data_AF-A0A359L3I0-F1
#
_entry.id   AF-A0A359L3I0-F1
#
_cell.length_a   1.000
_cell.length_b   1.000
_cell.length_c   1.000
_cell.angle_alpha   90.00
_cell.angle_beta   90.00
_cell.angle_gamma   90.00
#
_symmetry.space_group_name_H-M   'P 1'
#
loop_
_entity.id
_entity.type
_entity.pdbx_description
1 polymer ?
#
loop_
_entity_poly.entity_id
_entity_poly.type
_entity_poly.pdbx_seq_one_letter_code
_entity_poly.pdbx_strand_id
1 'polypeptide(L)'
;MPTNKDSALKTTIITALISMVGTVLVSLIGILPQIRKKDALLIEENNKRIEELSQQIAQMNPGKEPEGTITIVGTTFRNNLKNQPQSNIEIYLLPASGSELVTTTDDAGKFTFSNVPNQDWWIIARNPLNEEKSSGRSLIDTKENFGYLDISGAYIQYNINH
;
A
#
# COMPACT_ATOMS: atom_id res chain seq x y z
N MET A 1 60.16 -33.89 45.24
CA MET A 1 58.83 -33.93 44.59
C MET A 1 58.34 -32.50 44.37
N PRO A 2 58.28 -32.00 43.14
CA PRO A 2 57.39 -30.92 42.76
C PRO A 2 56.27 -31.43 41.82
N THR A 3 55.06 -30.97 42.09
CA THR A 3 53.78 -31.35 41.47
C THR A 3 53.65 -30.89 40.01
N ASN A 4 53.40 -31.85 39.12
CA ASN A 4 53.05 -31.68 37.69
C ASN A 4 51.58 -31.23 37.53
N LYS A 5 51.22 -30.02 37.99
CA LYS A 5 49.88 -29.45 37.79
C LYS A 5 49.77 -28.55 36.55
N ASP A 6 50.89 -27.97 36.08
CA ASP A 6 50.88 -27.02 34.96
C ASP A 6 50.75 -27.68 33.57
N SER A 7 51.27 -28.90 33.39
CA SER A 7 51.21 -29.59 32.09
C SER A 7 49.81 -30.15 31.79
N ALA A 8 49.07 -30.56 32.83
CA ALA A 8 47.70 -31.04 32.71
C ALA A 8 46.74 -29.90 32.31
N LEU A 9 46.93 -28.69 32.87
CA LEU A 9 46.12 -27.53 32.55
C LEU A 9 46.32 -27.06 31.10
N LYS A 10 47.58 -27.01 30.62
CA LYS A 10 47.90 -26.63 29.23
C LYS A 10 47.33 -27.63 28.21
N THR A 11 47.37 -28.93 28.50
CA THR A 11 46.85 -29.98 27.60
C THR A 11 45.32 -30.01 27.58
N THR A 12 44.67 -29.71 28.72
CA THR A 12 43.20 -29.66 28.83
C THR A 12 42.62 -28.47 28.07
N ILE A 13 43.28 -27.30 28.13
CA ILE A 13 42.82 -26.09 27.43
C ILE A 13 42.93 -26.24 25.90
N ILE A 14 44.01 -26.86 25.40
CA ILE A 14 44.20 -27.08 23.95
C ILE A 14 43.13 -28.03 23.39
N THR A 15 42.82 -29.12 24.09
CA THR A 15 41.81 -30.09 23.64
C THR A 15 40.39 -29.48 23.64
N ALA A 16 40.08 -28.61 24.60
CA ALA A 16 38.81 -27.90 24.67
C ALA A 16 38.64 -26.85 23.55
N LEU A 17 39.73 -26.19 23.13
CA LEU A 17 39.72 -25.26 22.00
C LEU A 17 39.46 -25.98 20.66
N ILE A 18 40.05 -27.16 20.47
CA ILE A 18 39.88 -27.94 19.23
C ILE A 18 38.45 -28.52 19.13
N SER A 19 37.86 -28.99 20.23
CA SER A 19 36.48 -29.49 20.23
C SER A 19 35.45 -28.37 19.98
N MET A 20 35.69 -27.16 20.49
CA MET A 20 34.85 -26.00 20.24
C MET A 20 34.86 -25.60 18.76
N VAL A 21 36.03 -25.58 18.11
CA VAL A 21 36.15 -25.26 16.67
C VAL A 21 35.52 -26.36 15.80
N GLY A 22 35.73 -27.64 16.13
CA GLY A 22 35.15 -28.76 15.40
C GLY A 22 33.62 -28.79 15.45
N THR A 23 33.03 -28.48 16.60
CA THR A 23 31.56 -28.49 16.77
C THR A 23 30.88 -27.36 15.99
N VAL A 24 31.52 -26.19 15.88
CA VAL A 24 31.02 -25.05 15.08
C VAL A 24 31.09 -25.34 13.58
N LEU A 25 32.10 -26.08 13.11
CA LEU A 25 32.21 -26.48 11.70
C LEU A 25 31.18 -27.54 11.30
N VAL A 26 30.96 -28.56 12.15
CA VAL A 26 29.96 -29.62 11.86
C VAL A 26 28.53 -29.07 11.90
N SER A 27 28.24 -28.10 12.78
CA SER A 27 26.91 -27.47 12.83
C SER A 27 26.62 -26.63 11.57
N LEU A 28 27.61 -25.92 11.01
CA LEU A 28 27.47 -25.22 9.72
C LEU A 28 27.18 -26.17 8.55
N ILE A 29 27.79 -27.35 8.51
CA ILE A 29 27.58 -28.35 7.44
C ILE A 29 26.17 -28.94 7.48
N GLY A 30 25.59 -29.16 8.67
CA GLY A 30 24.25 -29.74 8.82
C GLY A 30 23.09 -28.75 8.68
N ILE A 31 23.30 -27.47 9.05
CA ILE A 31 22.22 -26.47 9.13
C ILE A 31 22.01 -25.75 7.78
N LEU A 32 23.08 -25.45 7.05
CA LEU A 32 23.01 -24.68 5.79
C LEU A 32 22.11 -25.30 4.70
N PRO A 33 22.12 -26.63 4.47
CA PRO A 33 21.27 -27.25 3.46
C PRO A 33 19.78 -27.20 3.83
N GLN A 34 19.45 -27.23 5.12
CA GLN A 34 18.06 -27.24 5.58
C GLN A 34 17.42 -25.86 5.54
N ILE A 35 18.19 -24.79 5.82
CA ILE A 35 17.70 -23.41 5.72
C ILE A 35 17.28 -23.11 4.28
N ARG A 36 18.14 -23.41 3.30
CA ARG A 36 17.84 -23.21 1.87
C ARG A 36 16.60 -23.96 1.39
N LYS A 37 16.36 -25.18 1.90
CA LYS A 37 15.17 -25.98 1.53
C LYS A 37 13.91 -25.43 2.19
N LYS A 38 13.96 -25.09 3.48
CA LYS A 38 12.80 -24.54 4.20
C LYS A 38 12.40 -23.17 3.64
N ASP A 39 13.36 -22.31 3.34
CA ASP A 39 13.08 -21.00 2.74
C ASP A 39 12.52 -21.13 1.33
N ALA A 40 13.07 -22.03 0.50
CA ALA A 40 12.54 -22.30 -0.84
C ALA A 40 11.11 -22.84 -0.79
N LEU A 41 10.81 -23.75 0.14
CA LEU A 41 9.46 -24.30 0.33
C LEU A 41 8.48 -23.23 0.81
N LEU A 42 8.90 -22.37 1.75
CA LEU A 42 8.07 -21.28 2.24
C LEU A 42 7.76 -20.25 1.14
N ILE A 43 8.73 -19.96 0.28
CA ILE A 43 8.53 -19.07 -0.87
C ILE A 43 7.56 -19.72 -1.88
N GLU A 44 7.70 -21.01 -2.16
CA GLU A 44 6.80 -21.74 -3.05
C GLU A 44 5.36 -21.78 -2.50
N GLU A 45 5.22 -22.06 -1.20
CA GLU A 45 3.93 -22.06 -0.50
C GLU A 45 3.28 -20.68 -0.53
N ASN A 46 4.03 -19.62 -0.22
CA ASN A 46 3.53 -18.26 -0.27
C ASN A 46 3.08 -17.88 -1.69
N ASN A 47 3.83 -18.28 -2.72
CA ASN A 47 3.45 -18.03 -4.12
C ASN A 47 2.15 -18.74 -4.50
N LYS A 48 2.00 -20.01 -4.10
CA LYS A 48 0.74 -20.76 -4.32
C LYS A 48 -0.43 -20.12 -3.60
N ARG A 49 -0.25 -19.72 -2.34
CA ARG A 49 -1.29 -19.05 -1.56
C ARG A 49 -1.67 -17.69 -2.18
N ILE A 50 -0.71 -16.94 -2.71
CA ILE A 50 -0.99 -15.69 -3.44
C ILE A 50 -1.83 -15.98 -4.69
N GLU A 51 -1.51 -17.04 -5.42
CA GLU A 51 -2.27 -17.46 -6.60
C GLU A 51 -3.71 -17.90 -6.24
N GLU A 52 -3.86 -18.73 -5.21
CA GLU A 52 -5.16 -19.15 -4.68
C GLU A 52 -5.99 -17.96 -4.21
N LEU A 53 -5.40 -17.03 -3.46
CA LEU A 53 -6.08 -15.80 -3.02
C LEU A 53 -6.50 -14.94 -4.22
N SER A 54 -5.64 -14.84 -5.23
CA SER A 54 -5.95 -14.10 -6.46
C SER A 54 -7.13 -14.72 -7.21
N GLN A 55 -7.14 -16.05 -7.33
CA GLN A 55 -8.27 -16.79 -7.94
C GLN A 55 -9.54 -16.67 -7.09
N GLN A 56 -9.41 -16.72 -5.76
CA GLN A 56 -10.54 -16.58 -4.84
C GLN A 56 -11.15 -15.18 -4.93
N ILE A 57 -10.35 -14.13 -5.01
CA ILE A 57 -10.80 -12.74 -5.23
C ILE A 57 -11.49 -12.62 -6.59
N ALA A 58 -10.91 -13.19 -7.65
CA ALA A 58 -11.51 -13.16 -8.99
C ALA A 58 -12.86 -13.91 -9.07
N GLN A 59 -13.02 -14.98 -8.29
CA GLN A 59 -14.29 -15.73 -8.18
C GLN A 59 -15.32 -15.04 -7.29
N MET A 60 -14.89 -14.39 -6.21
CA MET A 60 -15.78 -13.64 -5.30
C MET A 60 -16.24 -12.32 -5.92
N ASN A 61 -15.41 -11.69 -6.74
CA ASN A 61 -15.74 -10.46 -7.43
C ASN A 61 -15.30 -10.58 -8.90
N PRO A 62 -16.08 -11.31 -9.73
CA PRO A 62 -15.82 -11.33 -11.17
C PRO A 62 -15.98 -9.89 -11.63
N GLY A 63 -14.88 -9.21 -11.96
CA GLY A 63 -14.87 -7.80 -12.30
C GLY A 63 -15.95 -7.53 -13.35
N LYS A 64 -17.08 -6.98 -12.90
CA LYS A 64 -18.17 -6.61 -13.81
C LYS A 64 -17.63 -5.45 -14.62
N GLU A 65 -17.60 -5.61 -15.94
CA GLU A 65 -17.37 -4.46 -16.79
C GLU A 65 -18.46 -3.43 -16.45
N PRO A 66 -18.06 -2.18 -16.15
CA PRO A 66 -18.99 -1.14 -15.75
C PRO A 66 -20.06 -0.93 -16.83
N GLU A 67 -21.32 -1.06 -16.45
CA GLU A 67 -22.45 -0.81 -17.35
C GLU A 67 -22.65 0.70 -17.48
N GLY A 68 -22.03 1.27 -18.51
CA GLY A 68 -22.17 2.68 -18.88
C GLY A 68 -21.09 3.59 -18.29
N THR A 69 -21.29 4.88 -18.51
CA THR A 69 -20.36 5.94 -18.07
C THR A 69 -21.10 7.03 -17.33
N ILE A 70 -20.48 7.59 -16.31
CA ILE A 70 -20.91 8.75 -15.54
C ILE A 70 -20.04 9.96 -15.86
N THR A 71 -20.57 11.14 -15.55
CA THR A 71 -19.81 12.40 -15.54
C THR A 71 -19.79 12.95 -14.13
N ILE A 72 -18.59 13.18 -13.58
CA ILE A 72 -18.41 13.75 -12.25
C ILE A 72 -18.00 15.21 -12.42
N VAL A 73 -18.81 16.12 -11.88
CA VAL A 73 -18.55 17.57 -11.90
C VAL A 73 -18.48 18.06 -10.48
N GLY A 74 -17.43 18.81 -10.13
CA GLY A 74 -17.31 19.35 -8.79
C GLY A 74 -16.75 20.76 -8.74
N THR A 75 -16.82 21.32 -7.54
CA THR A 75 -16.29 22.64 -7.21
C THR A 75 -15.61 22.57 -5.85
N THR A 76 -14.43 23.16 -5.77
CA THR A 76 -13.60 23.25 -4.59
C THR A 76 -13.64 24.66 -4.05
N PHE A 77 -13.82 24.76 -2.74
CA PHE A 77 -13.89 26.02 -2.01
C PHE A 77 -12.79 26.05 -0.97
N ARG A 78 -12.31 27.25 -0.66
CA ARG A 78 -11.48 27.47 0.52
C ARG A 78 -12.31 27.12 1.76
N ASN A 79 -11.71 26.38 2.70
CA ASN A 79 -12.35 26.05 3.98
C ASN A 79 -12.89 27.32 4.69
N ASN A 80 -13.81 27.18 5.64
CA ASN A 80 -14.46 28.26 6.41
C ASN A 80 -15.19 29.34 5.57
N LEU A 81 -15.02 29.34 4.24
CA LEU A 81 -15.50 30.33 3.29
C LEU A 81 -16.03 29.58 2.07
N LYS A 82 -17.12 28.82 2.24
CA LYS A 82 -17.80 27.97 1.22
C LYS A 82 -18.27 28.72 -0.05
N ASN A 83 -17.91 29.99 -0.20
CA ASN A 83 -18.21 30.85 -1.34
C ASN A 83 -16.93 31.36 -2.04
N GLN A 84 -15.74 30.97 -1.59
CA GLN A 84 -14.48 31.33 -2.22
C GLN A 84 -13.94 30.13 -2.98
N PRO A 85 -14.05 30.10 -4.32
CA PRO A 85 -13.50 29.01 -5.11
C PRO A 85 -11.99 28.90 -4.90
N GLN A 86 -11.49 27.67 -4.89
CA GLN A 86 -10.07 27.39 -4.71
C GLN A 86 -9.52 26.62 -5.91
N SER A 87 -8.62 27.25 -6.64
CA SER A 87 -7.91 26.66 -7.77
C SER A 87 -6.72 25.82 -7.34
N ASN A 88 -6.17 25.06 -8.28
CA ASN A 88 -4.95 24.25 -8.12
C ASN A 88 -5.03 23.15 -7.05
N ILE A 89 -6.22 22.61 -6.81
CA ILE A 89 -6.40 21.36 -6.06
C ILE A 89 -6.23 20.19 -7.03
N GLU A 90 -5.37 19.24 -6.69
CA GLU A 90 -5.21 18.00 -7.44
C GLU A 90 -6.31 17.02 -7.01
N ILE A 91 -7.10 16.54 -7.98
CA ILE A 91 -8.17 15.57 -7.77
C ILE A 91 -7.83 14.29 -8.51
N TYR A 92 -7.89 13.16 -7.80
CA TYR A 92 -7.63 11.83 -8.31
C TYR A 92 -8.88 10.97 -8.16
N LEU A 93 -9.23 10.23 -9.20
CA LEU A 93 -10.20 9.14 -9.15
C LEU A 93 -9.46 7.81 -9.27
N LEU A 94 -9.54 6.99 -8.22
CA LEU A 94 -8.92 5.68 -8.17
C LEU A 94 -10.01 4.60 -8.21
N PRO A 95 -10.00 3.72 -9.23
CA PRO A 95 -10.93 2.60 -9.27
C PRO A 95 -10.40 1.45 -8.40
N ALA A 96 -11.25 0.46 -8.11
CA ALA A 96 -10.79 -0.79 -7.50
C ALA A 96 -9.83 -1.57 -8.42
N SER A 97 -9.99 -1.41 -9.73
CA SER A 97 -9.12 -1.99 -10.76
C SER A 97 -9.04 -1.07 -11.97
N GLY A 98 -7.85 -0.88 -12.53
CA GLY A 98 -7.63 -0.08 -13.73
C GLY A 98 -6.74 1.15 -13.50
N SER A 99 -6.85 2.11 -14.41
CA SER A 99 -6.04 3.34 -14.39
C SER A 99 -6.71 4.44 -13.57
N GLU A 100 -5.89 5.18 -12.82
CA GLU A 100 -6.34 6.41 -12.16
C GLU A 100 -6.64 7.50 -13.18
N LEU A 101 -7.61 8.36 -12.85
CA LEU A 101 -7.88 9.60 -13.57
C LEU A 101 -7.45 10.77 -12.70
N VAL A 102 -6.81 11.76 -13.31
CA VAL A 102 -6.26 12.92 -12.58
C VAL A 102 -6.70 14.21 -13.27
N THR A 103 -7.10 15.18 -12.47
CA THR A 103 -7.34 16.55 -12.94
C THR A 103 -6.91 17.55 -11.87
N THR A 104 -6.78 18.81 -12.27
CA THR A 104 -6.57 19.93 -11.36
C THR A 104 -7.75 20.89 -11.46
N THR A 105 -8.11 21.55 -10.36
CA THR A 105 -9.20 22.53 -10.35
C THR A 105 -8.79 23.83 -11.05
N ASP A 106 -9.70 24.38 -11.84
CA ASP A 106 -9.50 25.63 -12.58
C ASP A 106 -9.55 26.87 -11.66
N ASP A 107 -9.40 28.07 -12.24
CA ASP A 107 -9.45 29.35 -11.51
C ASP A 107 -10.80 29.60 -10.81
N ALA A 108 -11.87 28.94 -11.26
CA ALA A 108 -13.18 28.95 -10.62
C ALA A 108 -13.37 27.80 -9.61
N GLY A 109 -12.30 27.05 -9.30
CA GLY A 109 -12.31 25.89 -8.42
C GLY A 109 -13.06 24.69 -9.01
N LYS A 110 -13.37 24.68 -10.29
CA LYS A 110 -14.16 23.62 -10.91
C LYS A 110 -13.29 22.50 -11.46
N PHE A 111 -13.84 21.30 -11.48
CA PHE A 111 -13.26 20.14 -12.16
C PHE A 111 -14.35 19.29 -12.81
N THR A 112 -13.98 18.53 -13.84
CA THR A 112 -14.90 17.63 -14.53
C THR A 112 -14.16 16.39 -15.01
N PHE A 113 -14.71 15.22 -14.70
CA PHE A 113 -14.34 13.95 -15.30
C PHE A 113 -15.50 13.46 -16.16
N SER A 114 -15.26 13.30 -17.46
CA SER A 114 -16.24 12.80 -18.42
C SER A 114 -15.94 11.35 -18.79
N ASN A 115 -16.96 10.62 -19.22
CA ASN A 115 -16.84 9.21 -19.65
C ASN A 115 -16.19 8.31 -18.59
N VAL A 116 -16.47 8.58 -17.31
CA VAL A 116 -15.95 7.77 -16.20
C VAL A 116 -16.75 6.47 -16.17
N PRO A 117 -16.12 5.29 -16.24
CA PRO A 117 -16.85 4.04 -16.14
C PRO A 117 -17.69 3.96 -14.86
N ASN A 118 -18.95 3.51 -14.97
CA ASN A 118 -19.87 3.41 -13.84
C ASN A 118 -19.51 2.23 -12.91
N GLN A 119 -18.62 2.49 -11.95
CA GLN A 119 -18.15 1.56 -10.93
C GLN A 119 -17.85 2.31 -9.64
N ASP A 120 -17.43 1.59 -8.59
CA ASP A 120 -17.00 2.22 -7.34
C ASP A 120 -15.66 2.95 -7.53
N TRP A 121 -15.64 4.24 -7.18
CA TRP A 121 -14.46 5.09 -7.26
C TRP A 121 -14.09 5.67 -5.90
N TRP A 122 -12.79 5.80 -5.66
CA TRP A 122 -12.28 6.65 -4.59
C TRP A 122 -11.94 8.01 -5.17
N ILE A 123 -12.50 9.07 -4.59
CA ILE A 123 -12.03 10.42 -4.86
C ILE A 123 -10.98 10.81 -3.82
N ILE A 124 -9.83 11.27 -4.29
CA ILE A 124 -8.76 11.81 -3.46
C ILE A 124 -8.55 13.26 -3.88
N ALA A 125 -8.57 14.16 -2.91
CA ALA A 125 -8.22 15.55 -3.12
C ALA A 125 -6.92 15.86 -2.39
N ARG A 126 -6.02 16.58 -3.05
CA ARG A 126 -4.76 17.05 -2.49
C ARG A 126 -4.62 18.54 -2.74
N ASN A 127 -4.36 19.26 -1.66
CA ASN A 127 -4.07 20.68 -1.71
C ASN A 127 -2.55 20.89 -1.65
N PRO A 128 -1.87 21.20 -2.77
CA PRO A 128 -0.44 21.46 -2.76
C PRO A 128 -0.09 22.85 -2.21
N LEU A 129 -1.08 23.75 -2.10
CA LEU A 129 -0.86 25.17 -1.77
C LEU A 129 -0.84 25.45 -0.26
N ASN A 130 -1.31 24.53 0.59
CA ASN A 130 -1.23 24.71 2.03
C ASN A 130 0.08 24.13 2.58
N GLU A 131 0.55 24.71 3.69
CA GLU A 131 1.81 24.31 4.34
C GLU A 131 1.81 22.84 4.78
N GLU A 132 0.63 22.35 5.16
CA GLU A 132 0.41 20.97 5.61
C GLU A 132 0.28 19.95 4.46
N LYS A 133 0.26 20.39 3.20
CA LYS A 133 0.00 19.56 2.01
C LYS A 133 -1.15 18.59 2.21
N SER A 134 -2.27 19.11 2.66
CA SER A 134 -3.36 18.28 3.15
C SER A 134 -4.01 17.49 2.03
N SER A 135 -4.36 16.25 2.35
CA SER A 135 -5.09 15.37 1.45
C SER A 135 -6.22 14.66 2.20
N GLY A 136 -7.26 14.32 1.48
CA GLY A 136 -8.33 13.47 2.00
C GLY A 136 -8.88 12.58 0.91
N ARG A 137 -9.62 11.56 1.33
CA ARG A 137 -10.27 10.61 0.42
C ARG A 137 -11.69 10.32 0.85
N SER A 138 -12.55 10.06 -0.12
CA SER A 138 -13.90 9.55 0.12
C SER A 138 -14.26 8.49 -0.92
N LEU A 139 -15.18 7.59 -0.55
CA LEU A 139 -15.84 6.70 -1.50
C LEU A 139 -16.89 7.49 -2.28
N ILE A 140 -16.91 7.29 -3.59
CA ILE A 140 -18.01 7.71 -4.45
C ILE A 140 -19.00 6.56 -4.49
N ASP A 141 -20.19 6.78 -3.92
CA ASP A 141 -21.34 5.92 -4.17
C ASP A 141 -22.03 6.42 -5.44
N THR A 142 -21.92 5.67 -6.53
CA THR A 142 -22.55 6.04 -7.82
C THR A 142 -24.07 5.95 -7.80
N LYS A 143 -24.69 5.50 -6.71
CA LYS A 143 -26.15 5.58 -6.53
C LYS A 143 -26.60 6.95 -6.04
N GLU A 144 -25.68 7.71 -5.44
CA GLU A 144 -25.93 9.05 -4.95
C GLU A 144 -25.48 10.07 -6.00
N ASN A 145 -26.32 11.04 -6.32
CA ASN A 145 -25.99 12.05 -7.34
C ASN A 145 -25.05 13.14 -6.83
N PHE A 146 -24.68 13.13 -5.54
CA PHE A 146 -23.85 14.17 -4.94
C PHE A 146 -22.99 13.63 -3.79
N GLY A 147 -21.88 14.31 -3.53
CA GLY A 147 -21.01 14.01 -2.40
C GLY A 147 -20.14 15.18 -2.01
N TYR A 148 -19.48 15.04 -0.88
CA TYR A 148 -18.56 16.05 -0.35
C TYR A 148 -17.32 15.41 0.24
N LEU A 149 -16.23 16.17 0.23
CA LEU A 149 -14.97 15.80 0.85
C LEU A 149 -14.40 17.05 1.54
N ASP A 150 -14.15 16.94 2.84
CA ASP A 150 -13.51 17.98 3.63
C ASP A 150 -12.03 17.61 3.84
N ILE A 151 -11.14 18.52 3.48
CA ILE A 151 -9.70 18.38 3.69
C ILE A 151 -9.20 19.64 4.39
N SER A 152 -8.15 19.52 5.22
CA SER A 152 -7.62 20.70 5.93
C SER A 152 -7.30 21.82 4.92
N GLY A 153 -8.06 22.91 5.00
CA GLY A 153 -7.93 24.09 4.13
C GLY A 153 -8.80 24.12 2.86
N ALA A 154 -9.49 23.04 2.47
CA ALA A 154 -10.39 23.06 1.32
C ALA A 154 -11.62 22.15 1.48
N TYR A 155 -12.74 22.56 0.89
CA TYR A 155 -14.00 21.82 0.90
C TYR A 155 -14.42 21.54 -0.55
N ILE A 156 -14.62 20.27 -0.87
CA ILE A 156 -14.94 19.79 -2.21
C ILE A 156 -16.39 19.32 -2.24
N GLN A 157 -17.17 19.83 -3.19
CA GLN A 157 -18.50 19.34 -3.52
C GLN A 157 -18.49 18.78 -4.92
N TYR A 158 -19.12 17.64 -5.13
CA TYR A 158 -19.23 17.04 -6.46
C TYR A 158 -20.62 16.46 -6.69
N ASN A 159 -21.01 16.44 -7.96
CA ASN A 159 -22.23 15.83 -8.45
C ASN A 159 -21.88 14.77 -9.49
N ILE A 160 -22.68 13.72 -9.51
CA ILE A 160 -22.58 12.59 -10.44
C ILE A 160 -23.78 12.66 -11.37
N ASN A 161 -23.51 12.68 -12.66
CA ASN A 161 -24.52 12.66 -13.71
C ASN A 161 -24.40 11.31 -14.45
N HIS A 162 -25.53 10.63 -14.64
CA HIS A 162 -25.65 9.37 -15.37
C HIS A 162 -26.19 9.60 -16.79
#